data_AF-A0A2G2Q710-F1
#
_entry.id   AF-A0A2G2Q710-F1
#
_cell.length_a   1.000
_cell.length_b   1.000
_cell.length_c   1.000
_cell.angle_alpha   90.00
_cell.angle_beta   90.00
_cell.angle_gamma   90.00
#
_symmetry.space_group_name_H-M   'P 1'
#
loop_
_entity.id
_entity.type
_entity.pdbx_description
1 polymer ?
#
loop_
_entity_poly.entity_id
_entity_poly.type
_entity_poly.pdbx_seq_one_letter_code
_entity_poly.pdbx_strand_id
1 'polypeptide(L)'
;MTAGLLKNIALLSFFGLMASLIAWIIIAPHSDNYPISAMLLIALVPLLFPLRGILHGKPYTYAWTSFLMLFYFSHGVGEFYSADSFAIYPLLEIIFSVLCFSSAILYIKINAKMRAQSQNK
;
A
#
# COMPACT_ATOMS: atom_id res chain seq x y z
N MET A 1 13.26 4.78 17.17
CA MET A 1 13.05 4.12 15.87
C MET A 1 13.88 4.83 14.82
N THR A 2 14.77 4.12 14.12
CA THR A 2 15.56 4.68 13.03
C THR A 2 14.67 4.86 11.79
N ALA A 3 14.80 5.99 11.09
CA ALA A 3 13.99 6.29 9.90
C ALA A 3 14.13 5.22 8.79
N GLY A 4 15.27 4.51 8.76
CA GLY A 4 15.50 3.39 7.84
C GLY A 4 14.58 2.18 8.08
N LEU A 5 14.28 1.83 9.34
CA LEU A 5 13.38 0.71 9.64
C LEU A 5 11.95 0.98 9.15
N LEU A 6 11.46 2.19 9.37
CA LEU A 6 10.12 2.59 8.89
C LEU A 6 10.04 2.58 7.36
N LYS A 7 11.09 3.03 6.68
CA LYS A 7 11.18 2.92 5.22
C LYS A 7 11.07 1.46 4.76
N ASN A 8 11.80 0.56 5.41
CA ASN A 8 11.81 -0.85 5.03
C ASN A 8 10.46 -1.52 5.29
N ILE A 9 9.80 -1.20 6.41
CA ILE A 9 8.45 -1.69 6.70
C ILE A 9 7.46 -1.16 5.66
N ALA A 10 7.51 0.14 5.34
CA ALA A 10 6.63 0.72 4.32
C ALA A 10 6.82 0.06 2.94
N LEU A 11 8.07 -0.20 2.53
CA LEU A 11 8.37 -0.91 1.30
C LEU A 11 7.87 -2.36 1.34
N LEU A 12 8.14 -3.10 2.42
CA LEU A 12 7.70 -4.48 2.55
C LEU A 12 6.18 -4.59 2.49
N SER A 13 5.46 -3.75 3.22
CA SER A 13 4.00 -3.72 3.20
C SER A 13 3.43 -3.29 1.85
N PHE A 14 4.09 -2.35 1.17
CA PHE A 14 3.72 -1.92 -0.17
C PHE A 14 3.87 -3.05 -1.20
N PHE A 15 5.00 -3.77 -1.19
CA PHE A 15 5.20 -4.92 -2.07
C PHE A 15 4.27 -6.09 -1.68
N GLY A 16 4.00 -6.28 -0.39
CA GLY A 16 3.03 -7.27 0.10
C GLY A 16 1.61 -7.01 -0.40
N LEU A 17 1.15 -5.75 -0.38
CA LEU A 17 -0.11 -5.34 -0.97
C LEU A 17 -0.13 -5.66 -2.49
N MET A 18 0.92 -5.27 -3.20
CA MET A 18 1.02 -5.47 -4.64
C MET A 18 1.00 -6.95 -5.02
N ALA A 19 1.73 -7.79 -4.29
CA ALA A 19 1.73 -9.24 -4.47
C ALA A 19 0.37 -9.85 -4.15
N SER A 20 -0.33 -9.35 -3.11
CA SER A 20 -1.66 -9.84 -2.73
C SER A 20 -2.70 -9.52 -3.80
N LEU A 21 -2.66 -8.31 -4.39
CA LEU A 21 -3.51 -7.92 -5.52
C LEU A 21 -3.26 -8.78 -6.76
N ILE A 22 -1.99 -9.01 -7.11
CA ILE A 22 -1.62 -9.87 -8.24
C ILE A 22 -2.12 -11.31 -8.00
N ALA A 23 -1.89 -11.85 -6.81
CA ALA A 23 -2.33 -13.19 -6.45
C ALA A 23 -3.85 -13.31 -6.53
N TRP A 24 -4.59 -12.33 -6.00
CA TRP A 24 -6.05 -12.31 -6.11
C TRP A 24 -6.49 -12.30 -7.58
N ILE A 25 -6.00 -11.37 -8.40
CA ILE A 25 -6.42 -11.21 -9.81
C ILE A 25 -6.11 -12.45 -10.67
N ILE A 26 -4.99 -13.13 -10.42
CA ILE A 26 -4.57 -14.30 -11.22
C ILE A 26 -5.23 -15.60 -10.74
N ILE A 27 -5.36 -15.79 -9.42
CA ILE A 27 -5.72 -17.08 -8.83
C ILE A 27 -7.23 -17.16 -8.55
N ALA A 28 -7.88 -16.05 -8.18
CA ALA A 28 -9.29 -16.08 -7.89
C ALA A 28 -10.10 -16.29 -9.19
N PRO A 29 -11.20 -17.06 -9.13
CA PRO A 29 -12.07 -17.25 -10.29
C PRO A 29 -12.82 -15.94 -10.58
N HIS A 30 -12.47 -15.31 -11.70
CA HIS A 30 -13.15 -14.13 -12.21
C HIS A 30 -14.08 -14.53 -13.35
N SER A 31 -15.18 -13.79 -13.54
CA SER A 31 -16.07 -13.98 -14.69
C SER A 31 -15.31 -13.73 -16.00
N ASP A 32 -15.48 -14.61 -16.99
CA ASP A 32 -14.82 -14.56 -18.32
C ASP A 32 -15.03 -13.23 -19.07
N ASN A 33 -15.96 -12.39 -18.63
CA ASN A 33 -16.26 -11.10 -19.23
C ASN A 33 -15.18 -10.02 -18.97
N TYR A 34 -14.31 -10.20 -17.98
CA TYR A 34 -13.28 -9.21 -17.64
C TYR A 34 -11.86 -9.71 -17.94
N PRO A 35 -11.11 -9.05 -18.83
CA PRO A 35 -9.74 -9.45 -19.13
C PRO A 35 -8.85 -9.19 -17.91
N ILE A 36 -8.19 -10.24 -17.42
CA ILE A 36 -7.24 -10.22 -16.30
C ILE A 36 -6.18 -9.12 -16.48
N SER A 37 -5.73 -8.89 -17.71
CA SER A 37 -4.76 -7.84 -18.04
C SER A 37 -5.27 -6.43 -17.73
N ALA A 38 -6.55 -6.14 -17.98
CA ALA A 38 -7.13 -4.84 -17.67
C ALA A 38 -7.26 -4.63 -16.16
N MET A 39 -7.66 -5.66 -15.40
CA MET A 39 -7.75 -5.60 -13.95
C MET A 39 -6.38 -5.34 -13.32
N LEU A 40 -5.33 -6.03 -13.80
CA LEU A 40 -3.96 -5.80 -13.36
C LEU A 40 -3.50 -4.38 -13.66
N LEU A 41 -3.74 -3.86 -14.87
CA LEU A 41 -3.36 -2.49 -15.21
C LEU A 41 -4.05 -1.46 -14.33
N ILE A 42 -5.37 -1.60 -14.11
CA ILE A 42 -6.14 -0.67 -13.29
C ILE A 42 -5.66 -0.70 -11.83
N ALA A 43 -5.36 -1.88 -11.28
CA ALA A 43 -4.92 -2.02 -9.90
C ALA A 43 -3.45 -1.60 -9.69
N LEU A 44 -2.55 -1.95 -10.61
CA LEU A 44 -1.10 -1.77 -10.45
C LEU A 44 -0.61 -0.40 -10.91
N VAL A 45 -1.17 0.17 -11.98
CA VAL A 45 -0.66 1.43 -12.54
C VAL A 45 -0.69 2.58 -11.51
N PRO A 46 -1.80 2.81 -10.77
CA PRO A 46 -1.82 3.83 -9.71
C PRO A 46 -0.78 3.56 -8.61
N LEU A 47 -0.51 2.29 -8.33
CA LEU A 47 0.45 1.87 -7.32
C LEU A 47 1.90 2.09 -7.78
N LEU A 48 2.21 1.96 -9.07
CA LEU A 48 3.56 2.18 -9.60
C LEU A 48 4.01 3.64 -9.53
N PHE A 49 3.08 4.61 -9.56
CA PHE A 49 3.41 6.04 -9.44
C PHE A 49 4.17 6.40 -8.14
N PRO A 50 3.68 6.06 -6.93
CA PRO A 50 4.38 6.37 -5.69
C PRO A 50 5.66 5.54 -5.48
N LEU A 51 5.82 4.37 -6.12
CA LEU A 51 6.95 3.46 -5.89
C LEU A 51 8.30 4.16 -6.02
N ARG A 52 8.49 4.94 -7.09
CA ARG A 52 9.74 5.69 -7.32
C ARG A 52 10.05 6.69 -6.20
N GLY A 53 9.02 7.32 -5.63
CA GLY A 53 9.21 8.31 -4.57
C GLY A 53 9.42 7.71 -3.18
N ILE A 54 8.80 6.55 -2.89
CA ILE A 54 9.07 5.77 -1.67
C ILE A 54 10.53 5.30 -1.66
N LEU A 55 11.03 4.78 -2.79
CA LEU A 55 12.44 4.35 -2.94
C LEU A 55 13.43 5.48 -2.66
N HIS A 56 13.13 6.69 -3.12
CA HIS A 56 13.95 7.88 -2.89
C HIS A 56 13.71 8.57 -1.53
N GLY A 57 12.86 8.04 -0.66
CA GLY A 57 12.65 8.59 0.67
C GLY A 57 11.95 9.95 0.70
N LYS A 58 11.19 10.32 -0.35
CA LYS A 58 10.55 11.65 -0.43
C LYS A 58 9.32 11.72 0.48
N PRO A 59 9.29 12.56 1.54
CA PRO A 59 8.19 12.59 2.51
C PRO A 59 6.82 12.89 1.88
N TYR A 60 6.80 13.74 0.86
CA TYR A 60 5.60 14.03 0.07
C TYR A 60 5.00 12.77 -0.58
N THR A 61 5.85 11.86 -1.07
CA THR A 61 5.37 10.62 -1.68
C THR A 61 4.78 9.68 -0.63
N TYR A 62 5.37 9.59 0.57
CA TYR A 62 4.77 8.82 1.67
C TYR A 62 3.38 9.34 2.04
N ALA A 63 3.15 10.66 2.00
CA ALA A 63 1.83 11.24 2.25
C ALA A 63 0.83 10.80 1.17
N TRP A 64 1.22 10.92 -0.10
CA TRP A 64 0.42 10.46 -1.24
C TRP A 64 0.12 8.96 -1.18
N THR A 65 1.11 8.14 -0.87
CA THR A 65 0.94 6.70 -0.66
C THR A 65 -0.07 6.42 0.43
N SER A 66 -0.03 7.16 1.54
CA SER A 66 -0.98 6.94 2.64
C SER A 66 -2.43 7.18 2.20
N PHE A 67 -2.69 8.18 1.34
CA PHE A 67 -4.02 8.37 0.76
C PHE A 67 -4.41 7.24 -0.19
N LEU A 68 -3.49 6.77 -1.05
CA LEU A 68 -3.73 5.63 -1.91
C LEU A 68 -4.08 4.35 -1.11
N MET A 69 -3.40 4.10 0.01
CA MET A 69 -3.66 2.95 0.86
C MET A 69 -5.09 2.93 1.41
N LEU A 70 -5.74 4.09 1.60
CA LEU A 70 -7.15 4.14 2.03
C LEU A 70 -8.10 3.58 0.97
N PHE A 71 -7.80 3.79 -0.32
CA PHE A 71 -8.61 3.22 -1.40
C PHE A 71 -8.49 1.69 -1.44
N TYR A 72 -7.27 1.15 -1.34
CA TYR A 72 -7.05 -0.30 -1.27
C TYR A 72 -7.62 -0.93 0.00
N PHE A 73 -7.53 -0.23 1.13
CA PHE A 73 -8.22 -0.65 2.36
C PHE A 73 -9.73 -0.75 2.14
N SER A 74 -10.34 0.28 1.56
CA SER A 74 -11.79 0.28 1.27
C SER A 74 -12.18 -0.83 0.30
N HIS A 75 -11.34 -1.11 -0.71
CA HIS A 75 -11.53 -2.21 -1.65
C HIS A 75 -11.50 -3.56 -0.92
N GLY A 76 -10.44 -3.84 -0.16
CA GLY A 76 -10.30 -5.06 0.61
C GLY A 76 -11.43 -5.26 1.62
N VAL A 77 -11.91 -4.20 2.29
CA VAL A 77 -13.07 -4.27 3.18
C VAL A 77 -14.36 -4.60 2.42
N GLY A 78 -14.58 -3.96 1.27
CA GLY A 78 -15.76 -4.22 0.43
C GLY A 78 -15.78 -5.67 -0.08
N GLU A 79 -14.64 -6.17 -0.51
CA GLU A 79 -14.48 -7.55 -0.97
C GLU A 79 -14.62 -8.55 0.18
N PHE A 80 -14.03 -8.25 1.36
CA PHE A 80 -14.20 -9.08 2.55
C PHE A 80 -15.66 -9.16 3.01
N TYR A 81 -16.40 -8.05 2.91
CA TYR A 81 -17.82 -8.01 3.26
C TYR A 81 -18.70 -8.76 2.26
N SER A 82 -18.34 -8.73 0.98
CA SER A 82 -19.09 -9.37 -0.10
C SER A 82 -18.79 -10.86 -0.23
N ALA A 83 -17.74 -11.35 0.42
CA ALA A 83 -17.37 -12.76 0.38
C ALA A 83 -18.32 -13.62 1.23
N ASP A 84 -18.93 -14.63 0.59
CA ASP A 84 -19.81 -15.61 1.26
C ASP A 84 -19.08 -16.49 2.29
N SER A 85 -17.74 -16.54 2.22
CA SER A 85 -16.89 -17.34 3.11
C SER A 85 -15.58 -16.61 3.42
N PHE A 86 -14.79 -17.15 4.35
CA PHE A 86 -13.53 -16.54 4.77
C PHE A 86 -12.54 -16.42 3.60
N ALA A 87 -12.46 -15.22 3.03
CA ALA A 87 -11.59 -14.90 1.90
C ALA A 87 -10.24 -14.38 2.42
N ILE A 88 -9.18 -15.16 2.18
CA ILE A 88 -7.83 -14.83 2.65
C ILE A 88 -7.24 -13.61 1.92
N TYR A 89 -7.55 -13.44 0.62
CA TYR A 89 -7.02 -12.36 -0.21
C TYR A 89 -7.38 -10.94 0.27
N PRO A 90 -8.68 -10.61 0.47
CA PRO A 90 -9.05 -9.29 0.96
C PRO A 90 -8.55 -9.02 2.38
N LEU A 91 -8.41 -10.06 3.21
CA LEU A 91 -7.80 -9.91 4.54
C LEU A 91 -6.33 -9.51 4.46
N LEU A 92 -5.54 -10.14 3.57
CA LEU A 92 -4.15 -9.74 3.33
C LEU A 92 -4.08 -8.30 2.82
N GLU A 93 -4.96 -7.91 1.90
CA GLU A 93 -5.02 -6.55 1.36
C GLU A 93 -5.27 -5.51 2.47
N ILE A 94 -6.22 -5.79 3.37
CA ILE A 94 -6.50 -4.95 4.55
C ILE A 94 -5.27 -4.84 5.46
N ILE A 95 -4.62 -5.97 5.79
CA ILE A 95 -3.46 -5.97 6.68
C ILE A 95 -2.29 -5.16 6.07
N PHE A 96 -1.98 -5.40 4.79
CA PHE A 96 -0.88 -4.71 4.13
C PHE A 96 -1.14 -3.22 3.93
N SER A 97 -2.37 -2.84 3.59
CA SER A 97 -2.75 -1.43 3.45
C SER A 97 -2.64 -0.67 4.78
N VAL A 98 -3.10 -1.26 5.89
CA VAL A 98 -3.00 -0.67 7.23
C VAL A 98 -1.55 -0.55 7.70
N LEU A 99 -0.72 -1.57 7.47
CA LEU A 99 0.70 -1.54 7.81
C LEU A 99 1.46 -0.49 6.97
N CYS A 100 1.17 -0.41 5.67
CA CYS A 100 1.77 0.58 4.78
C CYS A 100 1.34 2.00 5.18
N PHE A 101 0.06 2.22 5.48
CA PHE A 101 -0.45 3.49 5.98
C PHE A 101 0.25 3.93 7.27
N SER A 102 0.29 3.05 8.27
CA SER A 102 0.86 3.35 9.59
C SER A 102 2.35 3.66 9.49
N SER A 103 3.11 2.88 8.73
CA SER A 103 4.54 3.09 8.53
C SER A 103 4.84 4.38 7.75
N ALA A 104 4.02 4.73 6.75
CA ALA A 104 4.14 5.97 6.00
C ALA A 104 3.92 7.21 6.89
N ILE A 105 2.86 7.22 7.71
CA ILE A 105 2.58 8.32 8.64
C ILE A 105 3.70 8.49 9.66
N LEU A 106 4.18 7.39 10.25
CA LEU A 106 5.30 7.44 11.19
C LEU A 106 6.58 7.95 10.52
N TYR A 107 6.86 7.54 9.28
CA TYR A 107 8.02 8.00 8.53
C TYR A 107 7.99 9.53 8.32
N ILE A 108 6.84 10.07 7.90
CA ILE A 108 6.65 11.52 7.71
C ILE A 108 6.88 12.26 9.02
N LYS A 109 6.28 11.80 10.13
CA LYS A 109 6.42 12.44 11.46
C LYS A 109 7.87 12.47 11.93
N ILE A 110 8.60 11.36 11.79
CA ILE A 110 10.01 11.29 12.21
C ILE A 110 10.88 12.18 11.32
N ASN A 111 10.69 12.14 10.00
CA ASN A 111 11.45 12.98 9.08
C ASN A 111 11.17 14.48 9.30
N ALA A 112 9.92 14.87 9.58
CA ALA A 112 9.59 16.25 9.92
C ALA A 112 10.30 16.72 11.21
N LYS A 113 10.32 15.88 12.25
CA LYS A 113 11.04 16.17 13.49
C LYS A 113 12.55 16.34 13.28
N MET A 114 13.16 15.48 12.46
CA MET A 114 14.59 15.56 12.14
C MET A 114 14.95 16.88 11.42
N ARG A 115 14.11 17.33 10.48
CA ARG A 115 14.30 18.61 9.77
C ARG A 115 14.17 19.82 10.69
N ALA A 116 13.23 19.79 11.64
CA ALA A 116 13.08 20.86 12.62
C ALA A 116 14.31 20.98 13.55
N GLN A 117 14.91 19.85 13.94
CA GLN A 117 16.10 19.83 14.78
C GLN A 117 17.36 20.34 14.05
N SER A 118 17.49 20.09 12.74
CA SER A 118 18.64 20.60 11.96
C SER A 118 18.60 22.11 11.74
N GLN A 119 17.42 22.75 11.83
CA GLN A 119 17.30 24.21 11.70
C GLN A 119 17.49 24.96 13.03
N ASN A 120 17.46 24.25 14.15
CA ASN A 120 17.59 24.81 15.50
C ASN A 120 19.03 24.64 16.06
N LYS A 121 19.98 24.25 15.22
CA LYS A 121 21.42 24.17 15.46
C LYS A 121 22.13 25.12 14.52
#